data_AF-A0AAV2SH99-F1
#
_entry.id   AF-A0AAV2SH99-F1
#
_cell.length_a   1.000
_cell.length_b   1.000
_cell.length_c   1.000
_cell.angle_alpha   90.00
_cell.angle_beta   90.00
_cell.angle_gamma   90.00
#
_symmetry.space_group_name_H-M   'P 1'
#
loop_
_entity.id
_entity.type
_entity.pdbx_description
1 polymer ?
#
loop_
_entity_poly.entity_id
_entity_poly.type
_entity_poly.pdbx_seq_one_letter_code
_entity_poly.pdbx_strand_id
1 'polypeptide(L)'
;ICHPKGNSKYDDCPLIWKDFSNKGYVTAYAEDTPWMGLFHFNQIGYVEEPTDYYNRPYYRTSEDHISHNAGLGGLNGKICQGRKFGIEVIRDWNLDFLAANKDVPVFSFTWCSALTHDYLNMASLADEPHLEHLKTLKN
;
A
#
# COMPACT_ATOMS: atom_id res chain seq x y z
N ILE A 1 1.94 20.56 9.76
CA ILE A 1 1.83 19.09 9.87
C ILE A 1 0.38 18.72 9.57
N CYS A 2 0.13 17.89 8.55
CA CYS A 2 -1.19 17.30 8.31
C CYS A 2 -1.41 16.20 9.36
N HIS A 3 -2.26 16.49 10.35
CA HIS A 3 -2.69 15.54 11.35
C HIS A 3 -4.13 15.90 11.75
N PRO A 4 -5.12 15.53 10.92
CA PRO A 4 -6.53 15.67 11.26
C PRO A 4 -6.81 15.05 12.64
N LYS A 5 -7.75 15.62 13.40
CA LYS A 5 -8.16 15.11 14.72
C LYS A 5 -9.66 14.95 14.77
N GLY A 6 -10.14 13.96 15.51
CA GLY A 6 -11.57 13.70 15.65
C GLY A 6 -12.19 13.35 14.30
N ASN A 7 -13.24 14.08 13.91
CA ASN A 7 -13.98 13.82 12.68
C ASN A 7 -13.43 14.57 11.44
N SER A 8 -12.16 14.98 11.45
CA SER A 8 -11.52 15.59 10.28
C SER A 8 -10.94 14.51 9.35
N LYS A 9 -11.10 14.72 8.05
CA LYS A 9 -10.62 13.83 6.97
C LYS A 9 -9.25 14.24 6.43
N TYR A 10 -8.55 13.30 5.79
CA TYR A 10 -7.25 13.56 5.16
C TYR A 10 -7.36 14.16 3.75
N ASP A 11 -8.57 14.22 3.17
CA ASP A 11 -8.82 14.74 1.82
C ASP A 11 -8.20 16.11 1.57
N ASP A 12 -8.13 16.98 2.58
CA ASP A 12 -7.62 18.36 2.45
C ASP A 12 -6.11 18.46 2.71
N CYS A 13 -5.46 17.37 3.10
CA CYS A 13 -4.03 17.41 3.41
C CYS A 13 -3.16 17.59 2.17
N PRO A 14 -2.18 18.51 2.17
CA PRO A 14 -1.32 18.77 1.02
C PRO A 14 -0.16 17.76 0.96
N LEU A 15 -0.50 16.48 0.73
CA LEU A 15 0.50 15.42 0.58
C LEU A 15 1.06 15.43 -0.85
N ILE A 16 2.30 14.99 -0.99
CA ILE A 16 3.14 15.24 -2.19
C ILE A 16 2.53 14.73 -3.50
N TRP A 17 1.71 13.67 -3.47
CA TRP A 17 1.02 13.20 -4.68
C TRP A 17 0.07 14.24 -5.28
N LYS A 18 -0.48 15.16 -4.48
CA LYS A 18 -1.28 16.28 -5.02
C LYS A 18 -0.44 17.21 -5.89
N ASP A 19 0.80 17.45 -5.50
CA ASP A 19 1.72 18.28 -6.31
C ASP A 19 2.09 17.58 -7.63
N PHE A 20 2.22 16.25 -7.61
CA PHE A 20 2.43 15.45 -8.82
C PHE A 20 1.19 15.42 -9.71
N SER A 21 0.01 15.18 -9.14
CA SER A 21 -1.28 15.22 -9.85
C SER A 21 -1.49 16.59 -10.53
N ASN A 22 -1.25 17.69 -9.80
CA ASN A 22 -1.32 19.06 -10.35
C ASN A 22 -0.33 19.33 -11.50
N LYS A 23 0.74 18.55 -11.62
CA LYS A 23 1.72 18.60 -12.72
C LYS A 23 1.42 17.61 -13.84
N GLY A 24 0.28 16.94 -13.81
CA GLY A 24 -0.18 16.00 -14.84
C GLY A 24 0.41 14.59 -14.72
N TYR A 25 0.94 14.21 -13.55
CA TYR A 25 1.37 12.84 -13.30
C TYR A 25 0.15 11.98 -12.95
N VAL A 26 0.14 10.72 -13.42
CA VAL A 26 -0.78 9.71 -12.89
C VAL A 26 -0.26 9.25 -11.53
N THR A 27 -1.12 9.24 -10.54
CA THR A 27 -0.75 9.01 -9.14
C THR A 27 -1.27 7.69 -8.60
N ALA A 28 -0.48 7.04 -7.74
CA ALA A 28 -0.87 5.81 -7.07
C ALA A 28 -0.51 5.85 -5.58
N TYR A 29 -1.43 5.39 -4.74
CA TYR A 29 -1.19 5.08 -3.34
C TYR A 29 -1.65 3.66 -3.04
N ALA A 30 -0.76 2.87 -2.44
CA ALA A 30 -1.09 1.52 -2.00
C ALA A 30 -0.55 1.19 -0.62
N GLU A 31 -1.29 0.36 0.11
CA GLU A 31 -0.82 -0.22 1.37
C GLU A 31 -1.22 -1.69 1.53
N ASP A 32 -0.41 -2.47 2.25
CA ASP A 32 -0.59 -3.92 2.40
C ASP A 32 -1.47 -4.33 3.60
N THR A 33 -1.80 -3.35 4.45
CA THR A 33 -2.50 -3.55 5.74
C THR A 33 -3.51 -2.44 6.01
N PRO A 34 -4.56 -2.28 5.18
CA PRO A 34 -5.45 -1.11 5.20
C PRO A 34 -6.29 -0.92 6.47
N TRP A 35 -6.52 -1.95 7.29
CA TRP A 35 -7.19 -1.77 8.59
C TRP A 35 -6.35 -0.95 9.57
N MET A 36 -5.03 -1.06 9.45
CA MET A 36 -4.01 -0.36 10.24
C MET A 36 -3.18 0.61 9.38
N GLY A 37 -3.77 1.05 8.28
CA GLY A 37 -3.12 1.88 7.29
C GLY A 37 -2.74 3.27 7.81
N LEU A 38 -1.76 3.89 7.16
CA LEU A 38 -1.15 5.17 7.57
C LEU A 38 -2.16 6.27 7.87
N PHE A 39 -3.23 6.32 7.09
CA PHE A 39 -4.24 7.38 7.17
C PHE A 39 -5.56 6.92 7.79
N HIS A 40 -5.76 5.61 7.98
CA HIS A 40 -7.05 5.05 8.44
C HIS A 40 -7.02 4.49 9.86
N PHE A 41 -5.84 4.18 10.41
CA PHE A 41 -5.76 3.61 11.76
C PHE A 41 -6.25 4.62 12.82
N ASN A 42 -7.40 4.33 13.45
CA ASN A 42 -8.08 5.21 14.41
C ASN A 42 -8.38 6.62 13.87
N GLN A 43 -8.54 6.76 12.56
CA GLN A 43 -8.86 8.02 11.88
C GLN A 43 -10.01 7.79 10.88
N ILE A 44 -10.66 8.86 10.44
CA ILE A 44 -11.60 8.78 9.30
C ILE A 44 -10.87 8.38 8.02
N GLY A 45 -9.64 8.84 7.84
CA GLY A 45 -8.87 8.64 6.63
C GLY A 45 -9.38 9.48 5.47
N TYR A 46 -9.40 8.88 4.28
CA TYR A 46 -9.86 9.53 3.06
C TYR A 46 -11.33 9.19 2.80
N VAL A 47 -12.12 10.21 2.48
CA VAL A 47 -13.52 10.03 2.03
C VAL A 47 -13.55 9.86 0.51
N GLU A 48 -12.73 10.63 -0.20
CA GLU A 48 -12.51 10.50 -1.64
C GLU A 48 -11.17 9.80 -1.92
N GLU A 49 -11.07 9.07 -3.03
CA GLU A 49 -9.82 8.40 -3.38
C GLU A 49 -8.67 9.41 -3.53
N PRO A 50 -7.53 9.24 -2.81
CA PRO A 50 -6.51 10.28 -2.71
C PRO A 50 -5.59 10.38 -3.94
N THR A 51 -5.66 9.40 -4.84
CA THR A 51 -4.79 9.21 -6.01
C THR A 51 -5.58 8.48 -7.10
N ASP A 52 -5.13 8.57 -8.36
CA ASP A 52 -5.81 7.96 -9.52
C ASP A 52 -5.91 6.42 -9.41
N TYR A 53 -4.91 5.78 -8.78
CA TYR A 53 -4.92 4.35 -8.47
C TYR A 53 -4.82 4.15 -6.96
N TYR A 54 -5.84 3.50 -6.38
CA TYR A 54 -5.94 3.29 -4.95
C TYR A 54 -6.29 1.84 -4.61
N ASN A 55 -5.37 1.10 -3.98
CA ASN A 55 -5.51 -0.36 -3.79
C ASN A 55 -6.43 -0.76 -2.62
N ARG A 56 -6.82 0.20 -1.76
CA ARG A 56 -7.44 -0.09 -0.47
C ARG A 56 -8.75 -0.89 -0.58
N PRO A 57 -9.69 -0.62 -1.51
CA PRO A 57 -10.93 -1.40 -1.60
C PRO A 57 -10.67 -2.91 -1.80
N TYR A 58 -9.68 -3.24 -2.63
CA TYR A 58 -9.26 -4.63 -2.85
C TYR A 58 -8.63 -5.22 -1.58
N TYR A 59 -7.64 -4.56 -0.98
CA TYR A 59 -6.95 -5.09 0.20
C TYR A 59 -7.87 -5.23 1.41
N ARG A 60 -8.81 -4.30 1.59
CA ARG A 60 -9.76 -4.36 2.70
C ARG A 60 -10.66 -5.59 2.59
N THR A 61 -11.16 -5.85 1.39
CA THR A 61 -11.96 -7.06 1.10
C THR A 61 -11.10 -8.33 1.23
N SER A 62 -9.84 -8.25 0.79
CA SER A 62 -8.88 -9.33 0.89
C SER A 62 -8.68 -9.75 2.35
N GLU A 63 -8.51 -8.78 3.26
CA GLU A 63 -8.35 -9.01 4.70
C GLU A 63 -9.51 -9.76 5.36
N ASP A 64 -10.73 -9.61 4.85
CA ASP A 64 -11.91 -10.31 5.37
C ASP A 64 -12.04 -11.75 4.88
N HIS A 65 -11.53 -12.04 3.69
CA HIS A 65 -11.92 -13.24 2.96
C HIS A 65 -10.78 -14.18 2.64
N ILE A 66 -9.60 -13.65 2.30
CA ILE A 66 -8.51 -14.46 1.76
C ILE A 66 -7.16 -14.20 2.43
N SER A 67 -6.99 -13.09 3.17
CA SER A 67 -5.72 -12.82 3.83
C SER A 67 -5.58 -13.58 5.13
N HIS A 68 -4.39 -14.10 5.39
CA HIS A 68 -4.10 -14.88 6.59
C HIS A 68 -2.61 -14.84 6.94
N ASN A 69 -2.24 -15.44 8.08
CA ASN A 69 -0.85 -15.44 8.58
C ASN A 69 -0.10 -16.75 8.37
N ALA A 70 -0.56 -17.60 7.46
CA ALA A 70 0.02 -18.93 7.20
C ALA A 70 0.31 -19.78 8.47
N GLY A 71 -0.51 -19.66 9.52
CA GLY A 71 -0.32 -20.37 10.79
C GLY A 71 0.61 -19.67 11.79
N LEU A 72 1.23 -18.55 11.43
CA LEU A 72 1.95 -17.67 12.35
C LEU A 72 0.93 -16.86 13.18
N GLY A 73 0.65 -17.33 14.39
CA GLY A 73 -0.21 -16.62 15.34
C GLY A 73 0.42 -15.31 15.82
N GLY A 74 -0.42 -14.38 16.30
CA GLY A 74 0.04 -13.16 16.99
C GLY A 74 0.41 -11.98 16.09
N LEU A 75 0.25 -12.09 14.76
CA LEU A 75 0.50 -10.97 13.84
C LEU A 75 -0.77 -10.15 13.59
N ASN A 76 -0.64 -8.84 13.75
CA ASN A 76 -1.63 -7.81 13.42
C ASN A 76 -1.76 -7.64 11.89
N GLY A 77 -0.64 -7.64 11.17
CA GLY A 77 -0.62 -7.60 9.72
C GLY A 77 -0.88 -8.98 9.09
N LYS A 78 -1.67 -9.03 8.01
CA LYS A 78 -1.89 -10.27 7.24
C LYS A 78 -0.78 -10.45 6.21
N ILE A 79 0.08 -11.43 6.43
CA ILE A 79 1.30 -11.61 5.61
C ILE A 79 1.06 -12.35 4.29
N CYS A 80 -0.07 -13.04 4.13
CA CYS A 80 -0.46 -13.73 2.91
C CYS A 80 -1.78 -13.19 2.39
N GLN A 81 -1.95 -13.22 1.07
CA GLN A 81 -3.20 -12.99 0.37
C GLN A 81 -3.52 -14.20 -0.50
N GLY A 82 -4.48 -15.00 -0.05
CA GLY A 82 -4.70 -16.33 -0.61
C GLY A 82 -3.40 -17.12 -0.58
N ARG A 83 -2.90 -17.53 -1.75
CA ARG A 83 -1.69 -18.38 -1.86
C ARG A 83 -0.37 -17.62 -2.02
N LYS A 84 -0.39 -16.29 -2.13
CA LYS A 84 0.81 -15.45 -2.34
C LYS A 84 1.18 -14.70 -1.06
N PHE A 85 2.45 -14.33 -0.89
CA PHE A 85 2.79 -13.36 0.15
C PHE A 85 2.16 -12.00 -0.20
N GLY A 86 1.59 -11.32 0.79
CA GLY A 86 0.94 -10.03 0.58
C GLY A 86 1.87 -8.99 0.00
N ILE A 87 3.15 -9.05 0.37
CA ILE A 87 4.20 -8.17 -0.14
C ILE A 87 4.52 -8.40 -1.63
N GLU A 88 4.31 -9.61 -2.14
CA GLU A 88 4.42 -9.89 -3.58
C GLU A 88 3.21 -9.31 -4.31
N VAL A 89 2.01 -9.51 -3.76
CA VAL A 89 0.77 -9.01 -4.39
C VAL A 89 0.76 -7.48 -4.53
N ILE A 90 1.22 -6.73 -3.53
CA ILE A 90 1.24 -5.26 -3.63
C ILE A 90 2.30 -4.76 -4.62
N ARG A 91 3.39 -5.51 -4.76
CA ARG A 91 4.44 -5.20 -5.73
C ARG A 91 4.03 -5.54 -7.15
N ASP A 92 3.36 -6.68 -7.37
CA ASP A 92 2.73 -7.03 -8.64
C ASP A 92 1.74 -5.92 -9.05
N TRP A 93 0.88 -5.47 -8.12
CA TRP A 93 -0.03 -4.34 -8.36
C TRP A 93 0.70 -3.05 -8.77
N ASN A 94 1.85 -2.75 -8.14
CA ASN A 94 2.65 -1.59 -8.51
C ASN A 94 3.28 -1.73 -9.90
N LEU A 95 3.78 -2.92 -10.25
CA LEU A 95 4.32 -3.19 -11.59
C LEU A 95 3.23 -3.08 -12.66
N ASP A 96 2.02 -3.58 -12.38
CA ASP A 96 0.86 -3.44 -13.28
C ASP A 96 0.48 -1.97 -13.48
N PHE A 97 0.50 -1.16 -12.41
CA PHE A 97 0.29 0.29 -12.49
C PHE A 97 1.32 0.97 -13.41
N LEU A 98 2.60 0.65 -13.25
CA LEU A 98 3.67 1.21 -14.07
C LEU A 98 3.52 0.77 -15.54
N ALA A 99 3.20 -0.49 -15.79
CA ALA A 99 2.99 -1.03 -17.13
C ALA A 99 1.79 -0.36 -17.83
N ALA A 100 0.67 -0.16 -17.11
CA ALA A 100 -0.53 0.49 -17.63
C ALA A 100 -0.30 1.97 -17.98
N ASN A 101 0.68 2.62 -17.34
CA ASN A 101 0.96 4.05 -17.47
C ASN A 101 2.35 4.33 -18.07
N LYS A 102 2.90 3.39 -18.86
CA LYS A 102 4.28 3.46 -19.39
C LYS A 102 4.62 4.69 -20.24
N ASP A 103 3.61 5.34 -20.82
CA ASP A 103 3.76 6.45 -21.77
C ASP A 103 3.52 7.83 -21.12
N VAL A 104 3.24 7.88 -19.82
CA VAL A 104 2.95 9.11 -19.07
C VAL A 104 3.79 9.19 -17.79
N PRO A 105 4.09 10.39 -17.27
CA PRO A 105 4.79 10.51 -16.00
C PRO A 105 3.92 9.99 -14.85
N VAL A 106 4.53 9.24 -13.93
CA VAL A 106 3.84 8.60 -12.80
C VAL A 106 4.48 8.94 -11.47
N PHE A 107 3.66 8.99 -10.42
CA PHE A 107 4.12 9.03 -9.04
C PHE A 107 3.41 7.94 -8.24
N SER A 108 4.16 7.01 -7.65
CA SER A 108 3.60 5.94 -6.83
C SER A 108 4.20 5.97 -5.43
N PHE A 109 3.35 5.87 -4.42
CA PHE A 109 3.73 5.67 -3.03
C PHE A 109 3.12 4.34 -2.52
N THR A 110 3.97 3.37 -2.22
CA THR A 110 3.54 2.05 -1.74
C THR A 110 4.08 1.81 -0.33
N TRP A 111 3.20 1.55 0.62
CA TRP A 111 3.52 1.35 2.03
C TRP A 111 3.30 -0.09 2.47
N CYS A 112 4.35 -0.77 2.93
CA CYS A 112 4.26 -2.15 3.39
C CYS A 112 4.63 -2.25 4.87
N SER A 113 3.70 -2.69 5.70
CA SER A 113 3.90 -2.88 7.14
C SER A 113 3.55 -4.29 7.63
N ALA A 114 2.93 -5.15 6.81
CA ALA A 114 2.44 -6.46 7.24
C ALA A 114 3.51 -7.32 7.92
N LEU A 115 4.71 -7.38 7.32
CA LEU A 115 5.80 -8.21 7.83
C LEU A 115 6.46 -7.61 9.07
N THR A 116 6.64 -6.29 9.12
CA THR A 116 7.54 -5.65 10.10
C THR A 116 6.83 -5.02 11.27
N HIS A 117 5.49 -4.95 11.26
CA HIS A 117 4.73 -4.26 12.31
C HIS A 117 5.00 -4.81 13.71
N ASP A 118 4.89 -6.13 13.88
CA ASP A 118 4.99 -6.76 15.20
C ASP A 118 6.41 -7.26 15.51
N TYR A 119 7.12 -7.75 14.49
CA TYR A 119 8.43 -8.37 14.64
C TYR A 119 9.40 -7.91 13.55
N LEU A 120 10.37 -7.09 13.92
CA LEU A 120 11.41 -6.59 13.00
C LEU A 120 12.14 -7.70 12.22
N ASN A 121 12.35 -8.87 12.84
CA ASN A 121 13.07 -9.98 12.22
C ASN A 121 12.35 -10.57 10.99
N MET A 122 11.04 -10.36 10.87
CA MET A 122 10.26 -10.79 9.70
C MET A 122 10.59 -9.97 8.44
N ALA A 123 11.31 -8.85 8.57
CA ALA A 123 11.85 -8.12 7.42
C ALA A 123 12.72 -9.02 6.51
N SER A 124 13.36 -10.05 7.06
CA SER A 124 14.14 -11.03 6.29
C SER A 124 13.30 -11.76 5.23
N LEU A 125 12.00 -11.97 5.46
CA LEU A 125 11.07 -12.56 4.50
C LEU A 125 10.77 -11.63 3.32
N ALA A 126 11.04 -10.32 3.46
CA ALA A 126 10.84 -9.34 2.41
C ALA A 126 12.05 -9.19 1.47
N ASP A 127 13.23 -9.70 1.85
CA ASP A 127 14.52 -9.39 1.23
C ASP A 127 14.60 -9.85 -0.22
N GLU A 128 14.49 -11.17 -0.46
CA GLU A 128 14.50 -11.74 -1.81
C GLU A 128 13.34 -11.20 -2.66
N PRO A 129 12.09 -11.16 -2.17
CA PRO A 129 11.00 -10.52 -2.91
C PRO A 129 11.22 -9.03 -3.23
N HIS A 130 11.96 -8.27 -2.40
CA HIS A 130 12.32 -6.88 -2.71
C HIS A 130 13.37 -6.80 -3.81
N LEU A 131 14.39 -7.65 -3.75
CA LEU A 131 15.45 -7.72 -4.76
C LEU A 131 14.86 -7.98 -6.14
N GLU A 132 13.97 -8.97 -6.27
CA GLU A 132 13.35 -9.33 -7.55
C GLU A 132 12.47 -8.19 -8.10
N HIS A 133 11.76 -7.47 -7.24
CA HIS A 133 11.01 -6.28 -7.66
C HIS A 133 11.91 -5.16 -8.17
N LEU A 134 13.03 -4.87 -7.48
CA LEU A 134 14.00 -3.86 -7.93
C LEU A 134 14.69 -4.25 -9.24
N LYS A 135 15.01 -5.54 -9.43
CA LYS A 135 15.53 -6.05 -10.71
C LYS A 135 14.52 -5.86 -11.83
N THR A 136 13.23 -6.08 -11.56
CA THR A 136 12.15 -5.89 -12.53
C THR A 136 12.01 -4.42 -12.92
N LEU A 137 12.06 -3.49 -11.95
CA LEU A 137 11.97 -2.04 -12.20
C LEU A 137 13.17 -1.45 -12.98
N LYS A 138 14.31 -2.13 -12.96
CA LYS A 138 15.52 -1.67 -13.66
C LYS A 138 15.44 -1.91 -15.18
N ASN A 139 14.65 -2.89 -15.60
CA ASN A 139 14.54 -3.32 -17.00
C ASN A 139 13.40 -2.60 -17.72
#